data_AF-A0A392NU34-F1
#
_entry.id   AF-A0A392NU34-F1
#
_cell.length_a   1.000
_cell.length_b   1.000
_cell.length_c   1.000
_cell.angle_alpha   90.00
_cell.angle_beta   90.00
_cell.angle_gamma   90.00
#
_symmetry.space_group_name_H-M   'P 1'
#
loop_
_entity.id
_entity.type
_entity.pdbx_description
1 polymer ?
#
loop_
_entity_poly.entity_id
_entity_poly.type
_entity_poly.pdbx_seq_one_letter_code
_entity_poly.pdbx_strand_id
1 'polypeptide(L)' 'MRMYNNLVERCFHDCVDTFKHKSLQKQEETCVRRCAEKFLKHSMRVGMRFAELNQGAATQD' A
#
# COMPACT_ATOMS: atom_id res chain seq x y z
N MET A 1 -7.00 3.29 12.53
CA MET A 1 -7.40 1.99 11.91
C MET A 1 -7.67 2.05 10.40
N ARG A 2 -8.14 3.16 9.80
CA ARG A 2 -8.49 3.21 8.36
C ARG A 2 -7.38 2.76 7.39
N MET A 3 -6.14 3.21 7.62
CA MET A 3 -4.99 2.83 6.79
C MET A 3 -4.72 1.31 6.80
N TYR A 4 -4.83 0.67 7.96
CA TYR A 4 -4.60 -0.76 8.10
C TYR A 4 -5.65 -1.57 7.33
N ASN A 5 -6.93 -1.21 7.46
CA ASN A 5 -8.01 -1.89 6.74
C ASN A 5 -7.88 -1.74 5.22
N ASN A 6 -7.59 -0.52 4.74
CA ASN A 6 -7.37 -0.26 3.32
C ASN A 6 -6.16 -1.05 2.77
N LEU A 7 -5.09 -1.18 3.58
CA LEU A 7 -3.92 -1.96 3.19
C LEU A 7 -4.27 -3.45 3.06
N VAL A 8 -4.98 -4.00 4.04
CA VAL A 8 -5.39 -5.41 4.04
C VAL A 8 -6.29 -5.71 2.84
N GLU A 9 -7.32 -4.90 2.62
CA GLU A 9 -8.25 -5.05 1.48
C GLU A 9 -7.48 -5.01 0.14
N ARG A 10 -6.60 -4.03 -0.02
CA ARG A 10 -5.81 -3.89 -1.23
C ARG A 10 -4.88 -5.07 -1.46
N CYS A 11 -4.09 -5.47 -0.47
CA CYS A 11 -3.16 -6.58 -0.67
C CYS A 11 -3.88 -7.91 -0.85
N PHE A 12 -5.07 -8.08 -0.27
CA PHE A 12 -5.89 -9.25 -0.55
C PHE A 12 -6.35 -9.26 -2.01
N HIS A 13 -6.91 -8.16 -2.51
CA HIS A 13 -7.37 -8.04 -3.89
C HIS A 13 -6.24 -8.21 -4.92
N ASP A 14 -5.07 -7.64 -4.66
CA ASP A 14 -3.93 -7.66 -5.59
C ASP A 14 -3.16 -9.00 -5.59
N CYS A 15 -3.22 -9.79 -4.51
CA CYS A 15 -2.36 -10.97 -4.33
C CYS A 15 -3.08 -12.31 -4.14
N VAL A 16 -4.37 -12.32 -3.82
CA VAL A 16 -5.15 -13.56 -3.60
C VAL A 16 -6.16 -13.70 -4.73
N ASP A 17 -5.72 -14.33 -5.81
CA ASP A 17 -6.50 -14.51 -7.04
C ASP A 17 -7.05 -15.94 -7.20
N THR A 18 -6.62 -16.89 -6.35
CA THR A 18 -7.08 -18.27 -6.38
C THR A 18 -7.76 -18.71 -5.09
N PHE A 19 -8.94 -19.33 -5.23
CA PHE A 19 -9.77 -19.77 -4.09
C PHE A 19 -9.84 -21.31 -3.99
N LYS A 20 -8.71 -21.99 -4.20
CA LYS A 20 -8.63 -23.46 -4.19
C LYS A 20 -8.37 -24.05 -2.79
N HIS A 21 -7.79 -23.27 -1.89
CA HIS A 21 -7.42 -23.70 -0.54
C HIS A 21 -7.82 -22.65 0.50
N LYS A 22 -8.01 -23.10 1.75
CA LYS A 22 -8.30 -22.20 2.88
C LYS A 22 -7.06 -21.43 3.37
N SER A 23 -5.87 -21.96 3.09
CA SER A 23 -4.59 -21.34 3.43
C SER A 23 -3.99 -20.66 2.21
N LEU A 24 -3.26 -19.57 2.44
CA LEU A 24 -2.46 -18.94 1.40
C LEU A 24 -1.39 -19.88 0.88
N GLN A 25 -1.17 -19.86 -0.43
CA GLN A 25 -0.02 -20.50 -1.04
C GLN A 25 1.23 -19.64 -0.82
N LYS A 26 2.42 -20.27 -0.87
CA LYS A 26 3.71 -19.56 -0.70
C LYS A 26 3.88 -18.34 -1.61
N GLN A 27 3.32 -18.39 -2.82
CA GLN A 27 3.35 -17.27 -3.76
C GLN A 27 2.47 -16.11 -3.29
N GLU A 28 1.25 -16.38 -2.82
CA GLU A 28 0.32 -15.39 -2.27
C GLU A 28 0.89 -14.77 -0.99
N GLU A 29 1.47 -15.58 -0.08
CA GLU A 29 2.16 -15.09 1.12
C GLU A 29 3.31 -14.13 0.77
N THR A 30 4.14 -14.52 -0.20
CA THR A 30 5.25 -13.68 -0.68
C THR A 30 4.73 -12.40 -1.30
N CYS A 31 3.63 -12.46 -2.07
CA CYS A 31 3.01 -11.30 -2.68
C CYS A 31 2.46 -10.34 -1.62
N VAL A 32 1.67 -10.81 -0.66
CA VAL A 32 1.08 -9.98 0.40
C VAL A 32 2.16 -9.26 1.20
N ARG A 33 3.26 -9.95 1.56
CA ARG A 33 4.40 -9.33 2.25
C ARG A 33 5.02 -8.21 1.42
N ARG A 34 5.26 -8.44 0.13
CA ARG A 34 5.81 -7.43 -0.80
C ARG A 34 4.82 -6.28 -1.03
N CYS A 35 3.53 -6.56 -1.11
CA CYS A 35 2.48 -5.56 -1.25
C CYS A 35 2.48 -4.61 -0.05
N ALA A 36 2.48 -5.14 1.17
CA ALA A 36 2.53 -4.35 2.40
C ALA A 36 3.77 -3.45 2.45
N GLU A 37 4.95 -4.03 2.20
CA GLU A 37 6.21 -3.29 2.17
C GLU A 37 6.21 -2.16 1.12
N LYS A 38 5.75 -2.47 -0.11
CA LYS A 38 5.64 -1.49 -1.20
C LYS A 38 4.67 -0.37 -0.84
N PHE A 39 3.49 -0.69 -0.32
CA PHE A 39 2.48 0.29 0.03
C PHE A 39 2.98 1.28 1.10
N LEU A 40 3.64 0.78 2.15
CA LEU A 40 4.17 1.63 3.21
C LEU A 40 5.27 2.56 2.68
N LYS A 41 6.26 2.00 1.96
CA LYS A 41 7.34 2.80 1.34
C LYS A 41 6.79 3.84 0.36
N HIS A 42 5.80 3.45 -0.45
CA HIS A 42 5.14 4.35 -1.39
C HIS A 42 4.39 5.47 -0.66
N SER A 43 3.58 5.13 0.35
CA SER A 43 2.82 6.10 1.14
C SER A 43 3.72 7.13 1.82
N MET A 44 4.86 6.69 2.37
CA MET A 44 5.86 7.61 2.95
C MET A 44 6.45 8.55 1.89
N ARG A 45 6.82 8.02 0.72
CA ARG A 45 7.37 8.84 -0.37
C ARG A 45 6.36 9.85 -0.90
N VAL A 46 5.11 9.44 -1.10
CA VAL A 46 4.02 10.33 -1.53
C VAL A 46 3.79 11.41 -0.48
N GLY A 47 3.75 11.06 0.80
CA GLY A 47 3.60 12.03 1.89
C GLY A 47 4.71 13.08 1.90
N MET A 48 5.97 12.68 1.70
CA MET A 48 7.11 13.60 1.61
C MET A 48 6.96 14.57 0.42
N ARG A 49 6.65 14.05 -0.78
CA ARG A 49 6.46 14.91 -1.97
C ARG A 49 5.25 15.83 -1.84
N PHE A 50 4.18 15.36 -1.22
CA PHE A 50 3.00 16.18 -0.95
C PHE A 50 3.35 17.35 -0.03
N ALA A 51 4.12 17.11 1.04
CA ALA A 51 4.57 18.18 1.94
C ALA A 51 5.46 19.20 1.23
N GLU A 52 6.40 18.76 0.38
CA GLU A 52 7.24 19.65 -0.44
C GLU A 52 6.40 20.55 -1.36
N LEU A 53 5.43 19.98 -2.07
CA LEU A 53 4.55 20.73 -2.98
C LEU A 53 3.68 21.73 -2.22
N ASN A 54 3.14 21.35 -1.06
CA ASN A 54 2.31 22.24 -0.26
C ASN A 54 3.09 23.40 0.37
N GLN A 55 4.39 23.21 0.66
CA GLN A 55 5.28 24.29 1.09
C GLN A 55 5.59 25.27 -0.05
N GLY A 56 5.75 24.78 -1.29
CA GLY A 56 5.94 25.62 -2.48
C GLY A 56 4.65 26.28 -3.00
N ALA A 57 3.48 25.74 -2.69
CA ALA A 57 2.18 26.32 -3.04
C ALA A 57 1.82 27.56 -2.21
N ALA A 58 2.49 27.78 -1.07
CA ALA A 58 2.27 28.94 -0.20
C ALA A 58 2.91 30.25 -0.74
N THR A 59 3.60 30.22 -1.88
CA THR A 59 4.31 31.38 -2.46
C THR A 59 3.86 31.74 -3.88
N GLN A 60 2.62 31.46 -4.26
CA GLN A 60 2.01 32.04 -5.47
C GLN A 60 1.05 33.17 -5.06
N ASP A 61 1.60 34.38 -4.93
CA ASP A 61 0.89 35.64 -5.14
C ASP A 61 0.93 36.01 -6.63
#